data_AF-A0A6J6QLE5-F1
#
_entry.id   AF-A0A6J6QLE5-F1
#
_cell.length_a   1.000
_cell.length_b   1.000
_cell.length_c   1.000
_cell.angle_alpha   90.00
_cell.angle_beta   90.00
_cell.angle_gamma   90.00
#
_symmetry.space_group_name_H-M   'P 1'
#
loop_
_entity.id
_entity.type
_entity.pdbx_description
1 polymer ?
#
loop_
_entity_poly.entity_id
_entity_poly.type
_entity_poly.pdbx_seq_one_letter_code
_entity_poly.pdbx_strand_id
1 'polypeptide(L)'
;MRLVLRFVVMAAVLAVPTHASADDAASPPRYVFPFSKIPVTYPRDHVDYPAADVEGCYARVLAPTAGTVTQTHTRDKWVKEVDSPGTRGGKTVTIEGADNVRYFFSHLGRVKVRVGQRVAPGDWIGMMGSSGNARITRCHTHFGISRICPLAEAYLLQGEIWPQRYLDAWREGKQLSPKREVAKNANSDPQGCVRSRADTRAASPRSVSG
;
A
#
# COMPACT_ATOMS: atom_id res chain seq x y z
N MET A 1 -57.15 11.24 -64.10
CA MET A 1 -56.87 11.80 -62.76
C MET A 1 -56.79 10.67 -61.75
N ARG A 2 -55.60 10.30 -61.29
CA ARG A 2 -55.35 9.60 -60.01
C ARG A 2 -53.88 9.86 -59.64
N LEU A 3 -53.69 10.76 -58.70
CA LEU A 3 -52.41 11.27 -58.21
C LEU A 3 -51.84 10.27 -57.19
N VAL A 4 -50.65 9.72 -57.43
CA VAL A 4 -49.98 8.82 -56.49
C VAL A 4 -49.04 9.67 -55.61
N LEU A 5 -49.40 9.85 -54.35
CA LEU A 5 -48.62 10.62 -53.39
C LEU A 5 -47.55 9.71 -52.75
N ARG A 6 -46.28 9.92 -53.08
CA ARG A 6 -45.14 9.25 -52.43
C ARG A 6 -44.78 10.01 -51.14
N PHE A 7 -45.03 9.42 -49.98
CA PHE A 7 -44.50 9.90 -48.71
C PHE A 7 -43.04 9.49 -48.58
N VAL A 8 -42.14 10.46 -48.53
CA VAL A 8 -40.74 10.26 -48.12
C VAL A 8 -40.69 10.45 -46.61
N VAL A 9 -40.45 9.37 -45.86
CA VAL A 9 -40.22 9.44 -44.41
C VAL A 9 -38.74 9.78 -44.19
N MET A 10 -38.46 11.02 -43.80
CA MET A 10 -37.11 11.45 -43.44
C MET A 10 -36.88 11.11 -41.96
N ALA A 11 -36.13 10.04 -41.69
CA ALA A 11 -35.74 9.67 -40.33
C ALA A 11 -34.65 10.63 -39.83
N ALA A 12 -35.01 11.52 -38.90
CA ALA A 12 -34.06 12.39 -38.22
C ALA A 12 -33.28 11.57 -37.18
N VAL A 13 -31.99 11.31 -37.45
CA VAL A 13 -31.07 10.69 -36.49
C VAL A 13 -30.68 11.75 -35.47
N LEU A 14 -31.27 11.68 -34.28
CA LEU A 14 -30.84 12.49 -33.13
C LEU A 14 -29.50 11.96 -32.64
N ALA A 15 -28.41 12.71 -32.88
CA ALA A 15 -27.12 12.44 -32.28
C ALA A 15 -27.21 12.70 -30.77
N VAL A 16 -27.29 11.64 -29.98
CA VAL A 16 -27.16 11.72 -28.53
C VAL A 16 -25.71 12.07 -28.22
N PRO A 17 -25.41 13.17 -27.49
CA PRO A 17 -24.05 13.45 -27.07
C PRO A 17 -23.62 12.34 -26.12
N THR A 18 -22.60 11.57 -26.51
CA THR A 18 -21.93 10.64 -25.62
C THR A 18 -21.19 11.47 -24.57
N HIS A 19 -21.77 11.57 -23.38
CA HIS A 19 -21.02 12.01 -22.22
C HIS A 19 -19.92 10.98 -21.96
N ALA A 20 -18.71 11.27 -22.44
CA ALA A 20 -17.53 10.56 -22.01
C ALA A 20 -17.41 10.74 -20.49
N SER A 21 -17.69 9.67 -19.75
CA SER A 21 -17.49 9.64 -18.30
C SER A 21 -16.05 10.05 -18.01
N ALA A 22 -15.87 11.08 -17.20
CA ALA A 22 -14.58 11.64 -16.80
C ALA A 22 -13.80 10.73 -15.82
N ASP A 23 -13.99 9.41 -15.88
CA ASP A 23 -13.42 8.45 -14.94
C ASP A 23 -12.11 7.80 -15.42
N ASP A 24 -11.65 8.06 -16.66
CA ASP A 24 -10.55 7.30 -17.27
C ASP A 24 -9.28 8.10 -17.64
N ALA A 25 -9.09 9.31 -17.10
CA ALA A 25 -7.89 10.10 -17.35
C ALA A 25 -7.00 10.29 -16.11
N ALA A 26 -6.99 9.33 -15.18
CA ALA A 26 -5.94 9.31 -14.17
C ALA A 26 -4.60 9.00 -14.84
N SER A 27 -3.62 9.91 -14.72
CA SER A 27 -2.27 9.67 -15.21
C SER A 27 -1.73 8.35 -14.67
N PRO A 28 -0.96 7.59 -15.46
CA PRO A 28 -0.41 6.31 -14.99
C PRO A 28 0.39 6.52 -13.69
N PRO A 29 0.27 5.60 -12.71
CA PRO A 29 0.98 5.75 -11.45
C PRO A 29 2.50 5.83 -11.69
N ARG A 30 3.14 6.77 -11.00
CA ARG A 30 4.59 6.92 -10.99
C ARG A 30 5.18 6.29 -9.73
N TYR A 31 6.25 5.52 -9.90
CA TYR A 31 6.96 4.83 -8.84
C TYR A 31 8.38 5.38 -8.66
N VAL A 32 8.85 5.39 -7.42
CA VAL A 32 10.22 5.70 -7.02
C VAL A 32 10.72 4.70 -5.99
N PHE A 33 12.05 4.54 -5.91
CA PHE A 33 12.66 3.72 -4.88
C PHE A 33 12.40 4.33 -3.49
N PRO A 34 11.82 3.59 -2.53
CA PRO A 34 11.27 4.17 -1.30
C PRO A 34 12.31 4.49 -0.21
N PHE A 35 13.60 4.54 -0.53
CA PHE A 35 14.67 4.83 0.43
C PHE A 35 15.71 5.80 -0.14
N SER A 36 16.23 6.70 0.69
CA SER A 36 17.27 7.64 0.27
C SER A 36 18.17 8.11 1.43
N LYS A 37 19.19 8.91 1.08
CA LYS A 37 20.21 9.52 1.94
C LYS A 37 21.25 8.56 2.53
N ILE A 38 20.85 7.35 2.88
CA ILE A 38 21.76 6.28 3.32
C ILE A 38 21.65 5.14 2.29
N PRO A 39 22.76 4.53 1.85
CA PRO A 39 22.72 3.32 1.04
C PRO A 39 21.97 2.22 1.80
N VAL A 40 21.06 1.53 1.11
CA VAL A 40 20.27 0.45 1.70
C VAL A 40 20.43 -0.85 0.93
N THR A 41 20.39 -1.95 1.66
CA THR A 41 20.41 -3.32 1.15
C THR A 41 19.17 -4.07 1.60
N TYR A 42 18.73 -5.05 0.83
CA TYR A 42 17.67 -5.98 1.22
C TYR A 42 17.98 -7.37 0.68
N PRO A 43 17.68 -8.44 1.45
CA PRO A 43 17.81 -9.81 0.96
C PRO A 43 16.86 -10.08 -0.20
N ARG A 44 17.15 -11.13 -0.98
CA ARG A 44 16.32 -11.55 -2.12
C ARG A 44 15.03 -12.27 -1.68
N ASP A 45 14.96 -12.64 -0.42
CA ASP A 45 13.88 -13.37 0.23
C ASP A 45 13.59 -12.80 1.62
N HIS A 46 12.52 -13.30 2.25
CA HIS A 46 12.12 -13.02 3.62
C HIS A 46 11.52 -14.30 4.19
N VAL A 47 11.75 -14.57 5.48
CA VAL A 47 11.33 -15.82 6.09
C VAL A 47 9.81 -15.85 6.24
N ASP A 48 9.19 -16.98 5.92
CA ASP A 48 7.78 -17.35 6.12
C ASP A 48 6.68 -16.59 5.34
N TYR A 49 6.94 -15.37 4.84
CA TYR A 49 5.94 -14.60 4.10
C TYR A 49 6.52 -13.50 3.20
N PRO A 50 5.74 -13.00 2.20
CA PRO A 50 6.23 -12.01 1.25
C PRO A 50 6.43 -10.63 1.86
N ALA A 51 7.70 -10.24 2.07
CA ALA A 51 8.10 -8.92 2.51
C ALA A 51 9.54 -8.61 2.10
N ALA A 52 10.00 -7.40 2.43
CA ALA A 52 11.42 -7.05 2.40
C ALA A 52 11.83 -6.32 3.68
N ASP A 53 12.81 -6.87 4.38
CA ASP A 53 13.50 -6.15 5.46
C ASP A 53 14.67 -5.37 4.87
N VAL A 54 14.51 -4.05 4.80
CA VAL A 54 15.48 -3.16 4.18
C VAL A 54 16.42 -2.61 5.25
N GLU A 55 17.68 -3.00 5.19
CA GLU A 55 18.75 -2.55 6.09
C GLU A 55 19.39 -1.25 5.61
N GLY A 56 19.70 -0.33 6.53
CA GLY A 56 20.33 0.96 6.20
C GLY A 56 19.91 2.07 7.16
N CYS A 57 20.20 1.87 8.45
CA CYS A 57 19.67 2.69 9.53
C CYS A 57 19.75 4.19 9.25
N TYR A 58 18.73 4.95 9.70
CA TYR A 58 18.57 6.39 9.46
C TYR A 58 18.29 6.80 8.01
N ALA A 59 18.20 5.86 7.05
CA ALA A 59 17.67 6.15 5.72
C ALA A 59 16.33 6.88 5.81
N ARG A 60 16.11 7.83 4.91
CA ARG A 60 14.76 8.39 4.72
C ARG A 60 13.90 7.34 4.06
N VAL A 61 12.71 7.13 4.61
CA VAL A 61 11.65 6.32 4.00
C VAL A 61 10.74 7.25 3.22
N LEU A 62 10.49 6.92 1.96
CA LEU A 62 9.75 7.72 1.00
C LEU A 62 8.47 7.01 0.55
N ALA A 63 7.45 7.78 0.19
CA ALA A 63 6.27 7.22 -0.49
C ALA A 63 6.68 6.67 -1.87
N PRO A 64 6.42 5.38 -2.17
CA PRO A 64 6.86 4.77 -3.44
C PRO A 64 6.04 5.28 -4.62
N THR A 65 4.77 5.64 -4.39
CA THR A 65 3.84 6.19 -5.39
C THR A 65 2.92 7.23 -4.73
N ALA A 66 2.14 7.95 -5.53
CA ALA A 66 1.13 8.86 -5.02
C ALA A 66 0.06 8.09 -4.24
N GLY A 67 -0.49 8.67 -3.18
CA GLY A 67 -1.48 7.98 -2.36
C GLY A 67 -2.01 8.79 -1.19
N THR A 68 -2.70 8.10 -0.29
CA THR A 68 -3.20 8.65 0.98
C THR A 68 -2.66 7.83 2.13
N VAL A 69 -2.14 8.50 3.17
CA VAL A 69 -1.74 7.85 4.42
C VAL A 69 -3.01 7.46 5.18
N THR A 70 -3.26 6.17 5.35
CA THR A 70 -4.49 5.67 5.99
C THR A 70 -4.29 5.26 7.44
N GLN A 71 -3.06 4.89 7.82
CA GLN A 71 -2.73 4.55 9.21
C GLN A 71 -1.31 4.99 9.56
N THR A 72 -1.13 5.40 10.82
CA THR A 72 0.19 5.65 11.40
C THR A 72 0.25 5.20 12.85
N HIS A 73 1.32 4.53 13.27
CA HIS A 73 1.66 4.39 14.68
C HIS A 73 2.88 5.28 14.99
N THR A 74 2.70 6.30 15.82
CA THR A 74 3.78 7.26 16.14
C THR A 74 4.48 6.94 17.46
N ARG A 75 3.84 6.15 18.33
CA ARG A 75 4.38 5.68 19.61
C ARG A 75 4.76 4.22 19.47
N ASP A 76 5.94 3.90 19.99
CA ASP A 76 6.38 2.52 20.06
C ASP A 76 5.88 1.92 21.37
N LYS A 77 4.98 0.95 21.29
CA LYS A 77 4.31 0.32 22.44
C LYS A 77 4.79 -1.11 22.70
N TRP A 78 5.73 -1.60 21.89
CA TRP A 78 6.19 -2.98 22.01
C TRP A 78 6.94 -3.20 23.33
N VAL A 79 6.64 -4.33 23.97
CA VAL A 79 7.25 -4.82 25.20
C VAL A 79 7.71 -6.24 24.91
N LYS A 80 9.00 -6.53 25.17
CA LYS A 80 9.64 -7.79 24.76
C LYS A 80 9.00 -9.01 25.40
N GLU A 81 8.61 -8.88 26.66
CA GLU A 81 8.05 -9.95 27.49
C GLU A 81 6.61 -10.32 27.05
N VAL A 82 5.90 -9.38 26.44
CA VAL A 82 4.53 -9.57 25.96
C VAL A 82 4.53 -10.01 24.49
N ASP A 83 5.41 -9.40 23.69
CA ASP A 83 5.58 -9.64 22.25
C ASP A 83 4.27 -9.74 21.44
N SER A 84 3.32 -8.86 21.75
CA SER A 84 2.00 -8.86 21.11
C SER A 84 2.09 -8.50 19.62
N PRO A 85 1.49 -9.30 18.72
CA PRO A 85 1.51 -9.05 17.27
C PRO A 85 1.12 -7.62 16.88
N GLY A 86 0.14 -7.02 17.55
CA GLY A 86 -0.35 -5.67 17.26
C GLY A 86 0.65 -4.54 17.57
N THR A 87 1.73 -4.86 18.30
CA THR A 87 2.77 -3.89 18.69
C THR A 87 4.12 -4.15 18.03
N ARG A 88 4.35 -5.34 17.45
CA ARG A 88 5.64 -5.75 16.86
C ARG A 88 6.17 -4.78 15.81
N GLY A 89 5.29 -4.21 14.98
CA GLY A 89 5.68 -3.24 13.95
C GLY A 89 6.20 -1.90 14.49
N GLY A 90 6.08 -1.62 15.79
CA GLY A 90 6.58 -0.40 16.40
C GLY A 90 5.90 0.85 15.84
N LYS A 91 6.71 1.76 15.29
CA LYS A 91 6.21 2.93 14.58
C LYS A 91 6.04 2.62 13.10
N THR A 92 4.87 2.96 12.56
CA THR A 92 4.44 2.51 11.25
C THR A 92 3.80 3.60 10.42
N VAL A 93 3.82 3.42 9.10
CA VAL A 93 3.06 4.20 8.11
C VAL A 93 2.42 3.22 7.13
N THR A 94 1.13 3.36 6.88
CA THR A 94 0.39 2.66 5.82
C THR A 94 -0.10 3.66 4.80
N ILE A 95 0.18 3.41 3.52
CA ILE A 95 -0.28 4.21 2.39
C ILE A 95 -1.17 3.35 1.51
N GLU A 96 -2.33 3.88 1.15
CA GLU A 96 -3.13 3.39 0.03
C GLU A 96 -2.74 4.20 -1.20
N GLY A 97 -2.04 3.56 -2.13
CA GLY A 97 -1.59 4.16 -3.36
C GLY A 97 -2.74 4.44 -4.31
N ALA A 98 -2.58 5.46 -5.15
CA ALA A 98 -3.49 5.79 -6.23
C ALA A 98 -3.57 4.67 -7.30
N ASP A 99 -2.66 3.71 -7.24
CA ASP A 99 -2.66 2.47 -8.03
C ASP A 99 -3.56 1.35 -7.44
N ASN A 100 -4.28 1.64 -6.34
CA ASN A 100 -5.08 0.70 -5.57
C ASN A 100 -4.27 -0.43 -4.93
N VAL A 101 -3.04 -0.14 -4.52
CA VAL A 101 -2.16 -1.05 -3.78
C VAL A 101 -1.82 -0.44 -2.42
N ARG A 102 -1.69 -1.29 -1.40
CA ARG A 102 -1.22 -0.88 -0.08
C ARG A 102 0.28 -1.03 0.05
N TYR A 103 0.90 -0.03 0.65
CA TYR A 103 2.30 0.01 1.02
C TYR A 103 2.43 0.20 2.53
N PHE A 104 3.08 -0.75 3.19
CA PHE A 104 3.28 -0.73 4.64
C PHE A 104 4.76 -0.59 4.99
N PHE A 105 5.05 0.29 5.95
CA PHE A 105 6.37 0.55 6.47
C PHE A 105 6.34 0.42 7.99
N SER A 106 7.22 -0.41 8.55
CA SER A 106 7.31 -0.65 10.00
C SER A 106 8.73 -0.37 10.53
N HIS A 107 8.90 -0.50 11.85
CA HIS A 107 10.17 -0.32 12.57
C HIS A 107 10.78 1.08 12.44
N LEU A 108 9.97 2.08 12.07
CA LEU A 108 10.45 3.44 11.85
C LEU A 108 11.02 4.04 13.15
N GLY A 109 12.11 4.80 13.04
CA GLY A 109 12.59 5.64 14.15
C GLY A 109 11.71 6.88 14.32
N ARG A 110 11.15 7.39 13.22
CA ARG A 110 10.27 8.56 13.22
C ARG A 110 9.24 8.50 12.09
N VAL A 111 8.01 8.88 12.39
CA VAL A 111 6.94 9.13 11.41
C VAL A 111 6.90 10.62 11.08
N LYS A 112 6.78 10.97 9.79
CA LYS A 112 6.78 12.37 9.29
C LYS A 112 5.47 12.81 8.66
N VAL A 113 4.48 11.93 8.65
CA VAL A 113 3.16 12.15 8.04
C VAL A 113 2.05 11.87 9.04
N ARG A 114 0.84 12.28 8.68
CA ARG A 114 -0.37 12.06 9.47
C ARG A 114 -1.44 11.34 8.65
N VAL A 115 -2.34 10.65 9.34
CA VAL A 115 -3.51 10.03 8.71
C VAL A 115 -4.31 11.07 7.91
N GLY A 116 -4.78 10.69 6.72
CA GLY A 116 -5.48 11.53 5.76
C GLY A 116 -4.58 12.40 4.87
N GLN A 117 -3.26 12.43 5.13
CA GLN A 117 -2.33 13.19 4.30
C GLN A 117 -2.19 12.54 2.91
N ARG A 118 -2.34 13.35 1.86
CA ARG A 118 -1.96 12.97 0.49
C ARG A 118 -0.44 13.06 0.36
N VAL A 119 0.15 12.08 -0.32
CA VAL A 119 1.59 12.02 -0.61
C VAL A 119 1.82 11.85 -2.11
N ALA A 120 2.90 12.42 -2.61
CA ALA A 120 3.43 12.21 -3.95
C ALA A 120 4.60 11.21 -3.92
N PRO A 121 4.97 10.60 -5.08
CA PRO A 121 6.13 9.72 -5.15
C PRO A 121 7.40 10.46 -4.72
N GLY A 122 8.10 9.93 -3.73
CA GLY A 122 9.34 10.49 -3.20
C GLY A 122 9.17 11.40 -1.98
N ASP A 123 7.93 11.67 -1.55
CA ASP A 123 7.68 12.43 -0.33
C ASP A 123 8.28 11.73 0.89
N TRP A 124 8.87 12.51 1.79
CA TRP A 124 9.52 11.98 2.98
C TRP A 124 8.50 11.61 4.06
N ILE A 125 8.21 10.31 4.21
CA ILE A 125 7.17 9.80 5.10
C ILE A 125 7.67 9.35 6.47
N GLY A 126 8.96 9.04 6.58
CA GLY A 126 9.53 8.55 7.83
C GLY A 126 11.04 8.40 7.79
N MET A 127 11.61 8.00 8.92
CA MET A 127 13.02 7.65 9.03
C MET A 127 13.13 6.22 9.53
N MET A 128 13.97 5.43 8.88
CA MET A 128 14.28 4.06 9.30
C MET A 128 14.87 4.07 10.71
N GLY A 129 14.52 3.06 11.51
CA GLY A 129 15.02 2.90 12.87
C GLY A 129 14.88 1.45 13.33
N SER A 130 14.70 1.26 14.63
CA SER A 130 14.59 -0.07 15.25
C SER A 130 13.40 -0.15 16.19
N SER A 131 12.28 0.54 15.91
CA SER A 131 11.13 0.48 16.81
C SER A 131 10.41 -0.87 16.73
N GLY A 132 9.61 -1.21 17.73
CA GLY A 132 8.92 -2.51 17.79
C GLY A 132 9.86 -3.65 18.17
N ASN A 133 9.61 -4.86 17.67
CA ASN A 133 10.48 -6.00 17.91
C ASN A 133 11.83 -5.90 17.17
N ALA A 134 11.99 -4.97 16.22
CA ALA A 134 13.29 -4.66 15.63
C ALA A 134 14.30 -4.05 16.64
N ARG A 135 13.87 -3.68 17.86
CA ARG A 135 14.78 -3.23 18.93
C ARG A 135 15.81 -4.29 19.32
N ILE A 136 15.53 -5.57 19.06
CA ILE A 136 16.40 -6.70 19.40
C ILE A 136 17.00 -7.37 18.16
N THR A 137 16.89 -6.75 16.99
CA THR A 137 17.49 -7.21 15.73
C THR A 137 18.33 -6.09 15.08
N ARG A 138 18.83 -6.30 13.86
CA ARG A 138 19.50 -5.22 13.10
C ARG A 138 18.49 -4.15 12.72
N CYS A 139 18.92 -2.88 12.68
CA CYS A 139 18.08 -1.76 12.26
C CYS A 139 17.63 -1.93 10.80
N HIS A 140 16.32 -1.95 10.57
CA HIS A 140 15.72 -2.13 9.25
C HIS A 140 14.35 -1.46 9.18
N THR A 141 13.83 -1.29 7.96
CA THR A 141 12.40 -1.06 7.73
C THR A 141 11.82 -2.30 7.09
N HIS A 142 10.81 -2.87 7.73
CA HIS A 142 9.95 -3.85 7.09
C HIS A 142 9.09 -3.16 6.05
N PHE A 143 9.12 -3.64 4.81
CA PHE A 143 8.35 -3.14 3.69
C PHE A 143 7.42 -4.22 3.13
N GLY A 144 6.12 -3.99 3.24
CA GLY A 144 5.07 -4.89 2.75
C GLY A 144 4.28 -4.27 1.60
N ILE A 145 3.91 -5.10 0.62
CA ILE A 145 2.99 -4.76 -0.47
C ILE A 145 1.80 -5.70 -0.42
N SER A 146 0.58 -5.16 -0.35
CA SER A 146 -0.65 -5.96 -0.23
C SER A 146 -1.83 -5.34 -0.96
N ARG A 147 -2.93 -6.09 -1.03
CA ARG A 147 -4.25 -5.54 -1.36
C ARG A 147 -4.72 -4.54 -0.30
N ILE A 148 -5.71 -3.73 -0.69
CA ILE A 148 -6.47 -2.86 0.20
C ILE A 148 -7.68 -3.64 0.74
N CYS A 149 -7.94 -3.54 2.04
CA CYS A 149 -9.13 -4.11 2.67
C CYS A 149 -9.93 -3.00 3.37
N PRO A 150 -11.27 -3.09 3.46
CA PRO A 150 -12.06 -2.02 4.06
C PRO A 150 -11.93 -1.89 5.58
N LEU A 151 -11.50 -2.95 6.28
CA LEU A 151 -11.43 -2.99 7.75
C LEU A 151 -10.32 -3.93 8.24
N ALA A 152 -9.41 -3.40 9.06
CA ALA A 152 -8.49 -4.14 9.95
C ALA A 152 -7.52 -5.14 9.27
N GLU A 153 -6.22 -4.86 9.36
CA GLU A 153 -5.24 -5.36 8.38
C GLU A 153 -4.00 -6.05 8.94
N ALA A 154 -3.93 -6.34 10.25
CA ALA A 154 -2.71 -6.78 10.91
C ALA A 154 -1.95 -7.92 10.19
N TYR A 155 -2.66 -8.91 9.63
CA TYR A 155 -2.04 -9.98 8.82
C TYR A 155 -1.46 -9.46 7.51
N LEU A 156 -2.20 -8.60 6.81
CA LEU A 156 -1.81 -8.06 5.51
C LEU A 156 -0.70 -7.01 5.59
N LEU A 157 -0.45 -6.46 6.78
CA LEU A 157 0.71 -5.61 7.03
C LEU A 157 2.03 -6.38 6.90
N GLN A 158 2.01 -7.72 6.94
CA GLN A 158 3.17 -8.55 6.59
C GLN A 158 3.52 -8.48 5.10
N GLY A 159 2.55 -8.16 4.23
CA GLY A 159 2.69 -8.22 2.78
C GLY A 159 2.12 -9.50 2.17
N GLU A 160 1.77 -9.42 0.90
CA GLU A 160 1.13 -10.51 0.13
C GLU A 160 1.90 -10.90 -1.12
N ILE A 161 2.76 -10.01 -1.62
CA ILE A 161 3.60 -10.26 -2.79
C ILE A 161 5.03 -9.83 -2.48
N TRP A 162 5.98 -10.48 -3.12
CA TRP A 162 7.42 -10.26 -2.91
C TRP A 162 7.83 -8.87 -3.42
N PRO A 163 8.25 -7.94 -2.55
CA PRO A 163 8.58 -6.57 -2.97
C PRO A 163 9.83 -6.46 -3.84
N GLN A 164 10.73 -7.45 -3.80
CA GLN A 164 12.08 -7.39 -4.37
C GLN A 164 12.08 -6.98 -5.85
N ARG A 165 11.26 -7.60 -6.69
CA ARG A 165 11.17 -7.26 -8.13
C ARG A 165 10.75 -5.81 -8.39
N TYR A 166 9.96 -5.23 -7.49
CA TYR A 166 9.48 -3.86 -7.58
C TYR A 166 10.53 -2.89 -7.06
N LEU A 167 11.15 -3.22 -5.93
CA LEU A 167 12.28 -2.47 -5.39
C LEU A 167 13.43 -2.39 -6.40
N ASP A 168 13.78 -3.49 -7.05
CA ASP A 168 14.81 -3.53 -8.10
C ASP A 168 14.43 -2.64 -9.29
N ALA A 169 13.20 -2.78 -9.80
CA ALA A 169 12.71 -1.96 -10.90
C ALA A 169 12.72 -0.46 -10.55
N TRP A 170 12.21 -0.07 -9.38
CA TRP A 170 12.12 1.33 -8.97
C TRP A 170 13.50 1.92 -8.64
N ARG A 171 14.44 1.11 -8.14
CA ARG A 171 15.84 1.50 -7.94
C ARG A 171 16.53 1.84 -9.26
N GLU A 172 16.17 1.14 -10.33
CA GLU A 172 16.63 1.40 -11.71
C GLU A 172 15.80 2.48 -12.44
N GLY A 173 14.81 3.09 -11.76
CA GLY A 173 13.92 4.11 -12.35
C GLY A 173 12.79 3.57 -13.23
N LYS A 174 12.65 2.23 -13.35
CA LYS A 174 11.57 1.59 -14.11
C LYS A 174 10.23 1.76 -13.39
N GLN A 175 9.15 1.87 -14.16
CA GLN A 175 7.79 2.14 -13.65
C GLN A 175 6.96 0.86 -13.54
N LEU A 176 7.51 -0.18 -12.90
CA LEU A 176 6.83 -1.47 -12.74
C LEU A 176 5.73 -1.39 -11.67
N SER A 177 4.47 -1.60 -12.05
CA SER A 177 3.33 -1.58 -11.13
C SER A 177 3.09 -2.94 -10.44
N PRO A 178 2.83 -2.97 -9.12
CA PRO A 178 2.43 -4.18 -8.40
C PRO A 178 0.95 -4.56 -8.56
N LYS A 179 0.11 -3.66 -9.07
CA LYS A 179 -1.36 -3.79 -9.12
C LYS A 179 -1.83 -5.14 -9.67
N ARG A 180 -1.25 -5.59 -10.80
CA ARG A 180 -1.67 -6.84 -11.44
C ARG A 180 -1.35 -8.08 -10.59
N GLU A 181 -0.20 -8.10 -9.92
CA GLU A 181 0.17 -9.23 -9.07
C GLU A 181 -0.65 -9.24 -7.79
N VAL A 182 -0.86 -8.07 -7.17
CA VAL A 182 -1.77 -7.93 -6.03
C VAL A 182 -3.17 -8.42 -6.39
N ALA A 183 -3.72 -8.01 -7.53
CA ALA A 183 -5.04 -8.46 -7.98
C ALA A 183 -5.09 -9.98 -8.23
N LYS A 184 -4.03 -10.55 -8.83
CA LYS A 184 -3.93 -12.00 -9.03
C LYS A 184 -3.93 -12.74 -7.69
N ASN A 185 -3.10 -12.31 -6.74
CA ASN A 185 -3.04 -12.90 -5.40
C ASN A 185 -4.38 -12.76 -4.67
N ALA A 186 -5.06 -11.63 -4.86
CA ALA A 186 -6.36 -11.39 -4.27
C ALA A 186 -7.45 -12.32 -4.79
N ASN A 187 -7.41 -12.65 -6.09
CA ASN A 187 -8.32 -13.59 -6.70
C ASN A 187 -8.04 -15.03 -6.26
N SER A 188 -6.78 -15.41 -6.05
CA SER A 188 -6.44 -16.76 -5.55
C SER A 188 -6.77 -16.95 -4.07
N ASP A 189 -6.86 -15.87 -3.30
CA ASP A 189 -7.17 -15.89 -1.88
C ASP A 189 -8.25 -14.86 -1.52
N PRO A 190 -9.53 -15.11 -1.85
CA PRO A 190 -10.61 -14.15 -1.60
C PRO A 190 -10.89 -13.91 -0.11
N GLN A 191 -10.43 -14.81 0.78
CA GLN A 191 -10.65 -14.71 2.23
C GLN A 191 -9.57 -13.91 2.96
N GLY A 192 -8.52 -13.43 2.27
CA GLY A 192 -7.40 -12.71 2.88
C GLY A 192 -7.83 -11.53 3.78
N CYS A 193 -8.77 -10.70 3.32
CA CYS A 193 -9.31 -9.60 4.14
C CYS A 193 -10.07 -10.09 5.38
N VAL A 194 -10.79 -11.21 5.28
CA VAL A 194 -11.57 -11.77 6.40
C VAL A 194 -10.63 -12.31 7.48
N ARG A 195 -9.58 -13.05 7.09
CA ARG A 195 -8.57 -13.56 8.02
C ARG A 195 -7.81 -12.43 8.70
N SER A 196 -7.36 -11.44 7.93
CA SER A 196 -6.64 -10.27 8.46
C SER A 196 -7.43 -9.48 9.50
N ARG A 197 -8.74 -9.37 9.30
CA ARG A 197 -9.65 -8.76 10.28
C ARG A 197 -9.75 -9.58 11.57
N ALA A 198 -9.77 -10.90 11.48
CA ALA A 198 -9.78 -11.78 12.65
C ALA A 198 -8.48 -11.63 13.46
N ASP A 199 -7.34 -11.64 12.78
CA ASP A 199 -6.03 -11.48 13.42
C ASP A 199 -5.88 -10.12 14.09
N THR A 200 -6.37 -9.06 13.46
CA THR A 200 -6.38 -7.72 14.07
C THR A 200 -7.19 -7.67 15.36
N ARG A 201 -8.35 -8.36 15.40
CA ARG A 201 -9.17 -8.46 16.61
C ARG A 201 -8.46 -9.24 17.71
N ALA A 202 -7.77 -10.33 17.36
CA ALA A 202 -6.99 -11.12 18.31
C ALA A 202 -5.78 -10.34 18.85
N ALA A 203 -5.13 -9.55 18.01
CA ALA A 203 -3.95 -8.74 18.34
C ALA A 203 -4.28 -7.46 19.13
N SER A 204 -5.54 -7.01 19.08
CA SER A 204 -6.06 -5.89 19.86
C SER A 204 -7.16 -6.37 20.82
N PRO A 205 -6.85 -7.23 21.81
CA PRO A 205 -7.82 -7.54 22.84
C PRO A 205 -8.23 -6.20 23.44
N ARG A 206 -9.55 -5.94 23.46
CA ARG A 206 -10.12 -4.72 24.05
C ARG A 206 -9.36 -4.44 25.34
N SER A 207 -8.86 -3.22 25.49
CA SER A 207 -8.68 -2.66 26.82
C SER A 207 -9.95 -3.02 27.58
N VAL A 208 -9.84 -3.89 28.58
CA VAL A 208 -10.90 -4.11 29.54
C VAL A 208 -11.10 -2.74 30.17
N SER A 209 -12.04 -1.98 29.61
CA SER A 209 -12.65 -0.84 30.26
C SER A 209 -13.30 -1.42 31.52
N GLY A 210 -12.93 -0.84 32.67
CA GLY A 210 -13.43 -1.26 33.97
C GLY A 210 -14.92 -1.07 34.17
#